data_AF-A0A949W675-F1
#
_entry.id   AF-A0A949W675-F1
#
_cell.length_a   1.000
_cell.length_b   1.000
_cell.length_c   1.000
_cell.angle_alpha   90.00
_cell.angle_beta   90.00
_cell.angle_gamma   90.00
#
_symmetry.space_group_name_H-M   'P 1'
#
loop_
_entity.id
_entity.type
_entity.pdbx_description
1 polymer ?
#
loop_
_entity_poly.entity_id
_entity_poly.type
_entity_poly.pdbx_seq_one_letter_code
_entity_poly.pdbx_strand_id
1 'polypeptide(L)'
;MEGNQSEMTDPNLEKLYQERLQRYVTAMRNGTPDRVPIRPFVAEFTSRYCGLTCQQVTHDYEMAFQAARRCAAEFDWDAVVGNMVYVWTGLTQALGLKYYAIPGLHVPAETGFQYLEPSESQAFMEPDEYDELIADPSRFLFTKWLPRASSEIGSPDDPASYRNNLALVKGGMAMWWYFMAFGTQNELLRKECGSVSAIAGILKAPMDIIADKLRGYLGLIDDLRERPHKVLEACRALIPHLLQVALMGADPNRQVPVTIWMHRGCVPFVSFKHFDEIYWPTLRPIIEALWSHGHQTLFYAEGNWNAHLQAFNDLPAGSIVYHVDRADIGEVHRALGKKFCISGGIPNTVLAFGNEAEVRDCCKRVIDEVAADGGYILDASAIIQNDARVENVRAMTDFTREYGVYPSHSRNTNGNAIPPDRLDPVWEQMIRGSGNGVPAGMCIPWSEKIKELPPFPGDPILFERIWQDLEAFPYLFIWHCLLSF
;
A
#
# COMPACT_ATOMS: atom_id res chain seq x y z
N MET A 1 25.56 -19.16 27.87
CA MET A 1 26.22 -17.89 27.55
C MET A 1 27.16 -18.16 26.38
N GLU A 2 26.59 -18.21 25.19
CA GLU A 2 27.36 -18.03 23.95
C GLU A 2 26.96 -16.64 23.47
N GLY A 3 27.97 -15.77 23.39
CA GLY A 3 27.80 -14.36 23.13
C GLY A 3 27.21 -14.15 21.74
N ASN A 4 26.08 -13.45 21.71
CA ASN A 4 25.54 -12.84 20.52
C ASN A 4 26.57 -11.79 20.06
N GLN A 5 27.52 -12.19 19.21
CA GLN A 5 28.32 -11.22 18.46
C GLN A 5 27.33 -10.46 17.59
N SER A 6 27.01 -9.23 17.97
CA SER A 6 26.32 -8.32 17.06
C SER A 6 27.18 -8.26 15.81
N GLU A 7 26.72 -8.84 14.71
CA GLU A 7 27.35 -8.65 13.40
C GLU A 7 27.40 -7.14 13.16
N MET A 8 28.60 -6.59 13.28
CA MET A 8 28.88 -5.19 12.96
C MET A 8 28.59 -5.03 11.46
N THR A 9 27.60 -4.21 11.13
CA THR A 9 27.30 -3.83 9.75
C THR A 9 28.59 -3.37 9.06
N ASP A 10 28.87 -3.87 7.86
CA ASP A 10 30.00 -3.40 7.05
C ASP A 10 29.90 -1.87 6.93
N PRO A 11 30.89 -1.10 7.43
CA PRO A 11 30.86 0.36 7.37
C PRO A 11 30.64 0.91 5.95
N ASN A 12 31.03 0.17 4.91
CA ASN A 12 30.77 0.54 3.52
C ASN A 12 29.30 0.41 3.15
N LEU A 13 28.61 -0.67 3.59
CA LEU A 13 27.19 -0.88 3.31
C LEU A 13 26.30 0.09 4.10
N GLU A 14 26.67 0.40 5.34
CA GLU A 14 25.98 1.44 6.09
C GLU A 14 26.10 2.82 5.43
N LYS A 15 27.31 3.17 4.97
CA LYS A 15 27.53 4.40 4.22
C LYS A 15 26.70 4.43 2.93
N LEU A 16 26.69 3.32 2.18
CA LEU A 16 25.90 3.18 0.95
C LEU A 16 24.39 3.34 1.23
N TYR A 17 23.89 2.75 2.30
CA TYR A 17 22.51 2.91 2.75
C TYR A 17 22.17 4.37 3.02
N GLN A 18 23.02 5.10 3.77
CA GLN A 18 22.78 6.52 4.04
C GLN A 18 22.78 7.37 2.77
N GLU A 19 23.69 7.09 1.82
CA GLU A 19 23.73 7.77 0.53
C GLU A 19 22.45 7.51 -0.29
N ARG A 20 21.98 6.27 -0.34
CA ARG A 20 20.74 5.87 -1.05
C ARG A 20 19.49 6.43 -0.39
N LEU A 21 19.42 6.42 0.94
CA LEU A 21 18.34 7.02 1.71
C LEU A 21 18.27 8.52 1.46
N GLN A 22 19.40 9.22 1.53
CA GLN A 22 19.45 10.65 1.25
C GLN A 22 18.99 10.95 -0.17
N ARG A 23 19.45 10.18 -1.17
CA ARG A 23 19.06 10.32 -2.58
C ARG A 23 17.55 10.11 -2.76
N TYR A 24 17.01 9.04 -2.20
CA TYR A 24 15.61 8.68 -2.31
C TYR A 24 14.70 9.71 -1.65
N VAL A 25 14.98 10.08 -0.39
CA VAL A 25 14.19 11.08 0.34
C VAL A 25 14.28 12.46 -0.32
N THR A 26 15.46 12.86 -0.81
CA THR A 26 15.60 14.15 -1.53
C THR A 26 14.71 14.19 -2.77
N ALA A 27 14.71 13.14 -3.60
CA ALA A 27 13.86 13.08 -4.77
C ALA A 27 12.37 13.08 -4.39
N MET A 28 11.97 12.26 -3.40
CA MET A 28 10.59 12.20 -2.89
C MET A 28 10.10 13.57 -2.40
N ARG A 29 10.96 14.38 -1.78
CA ARG A 29 10.67 15.77 -1.36
C ARG A 29 10.76 16.79 -2.50
N ASN A 30 10.69 16.31 -3.74
CA ASN A 30 10.78 17.05 -4.97
C ASN A 30 12.10 17.83 -5.16
N GLY A 31 13.17 17.44 -4.47
CA GLY A 31 14.50 18.05 -4.58
C GLY A 31 15.38 17.40 -5.63
N THR A 32 16.59 17.93 -5.79
CA THR A 32 17.60 17.43 -6.74
C THR A 32 18.70 16.67 -6.00
N PRO A 33 18.69 15.32 -6.03
CA PRO A 33 19.72 14.51 -5.36
C PRO A 33 21.05 14.49 -6.16
N ASP A 34 21.98 13.60 -5.83
CA ASP A 34 23.24 13.41 -6.56
C ASP A 34 23.07 12.69 -7.91
N ARG A 35 22.05 11.83 -8.02
CA ARG A 35 21.62 11.13 -9.25
C ARG A 35 20.17 10.65 -9.10
N VAL A 36 19.51 10.31 -10.20
CA VAL A 36 18.16 9.75 -10.22
C VAL A 36 18.13 8.45 -9.38
N PRO A 37 17.32 8.39 -8.30
CA PRO A 37 17.11 7.14 -7.58
C PRO A 37 16.34 6.13 -8.45
N ILE A 38 16.70 4.86 -8.33
CA ILE A 38 16.06 3.71 -8.96
C ILE A 38 15.35 2.93 -7.87
N ARG A 39 14.03 2.79 -8.05
CA ARG A 39 13.17 2.11 -7.10
C ARG A 39 12.11 1.36 -7.88
N PRO A 40 12.36 0.10 -8.27
CA PRO A 40 11.40 -0.66 -9.04
C PRO A 40 10.43 -1.43 -8.12
N PHE A 41 9.15 -1.44 -8.47
CA PHE A 41 8.16 -2.32 -7.84
C PHE A 41 8.22 -3.70 -8.50
N VAL A 42 8.97 -4.64 -7.90
CA VAL A 42 9.25 -5.96 -8.49
C VAL A 42 8.58 -7.09 -7.72
N ALA A 43 7.60 -7.75 -8.33
CA ALA A 43 6.92 -8.91 -7.77
C ALA A 43 7.60 -10.21 -8.25
N GLU A 44 6.90 -11.03 -9.05
CA GLU A 44 7.37 -12.34 -9.52
C GLU A 44 8.59 -12.28 -10.45
N PHE A 45 8.98 -11.09 -10.91
CA PHE A 45 10.29 -10.89 -11.54
C PHE A 45 11.44 -11.39 -10.66
N THR A 46 11.38 -11.09 -9.36
CA THR A 46 12.44 -11.47 -8.41
C THR A 46 12.58 -12.99 -8.31
N SER A 47 11.46 -13.73 -8.37
CA SER A 47 11.48 -15.19 -8.34
C SER A 47 12.14 -15.74 -9.59
N ARG A 48 11.70 -15.29 -10.77
CA ARG A 48 12.27 -15.72 -12.06
C ARG A 48 13.78 -15.44 -12.13
N TYR A 49 14.22 -14.26 -11.70
CA TYR A 49 15.63 -13.91 -11.65
C TYR A 49 16.43 -14.86 -10.75
N CYS A 50 15.86 -15.24 -9.62
CA CYS A 50 16.51 -16.11 -8.64
C CYS A 50 16.39 -17.60 -8.95
N GLY A 51 15.73 -17.99 -10.04
CA GLY A 51 15.47 -19.39 -10.37
C GLY A 51 14.41 -20.05 -9.48
N LEU A 52 13.51 -19.24 -8.92
CA LEU A 52 12.37 -19.66 -8.10
C LEU A 52 11.06 -19.55 -8.89
N THR A 53 10.13 -20.46 -8.62
CA THR A 53 8.79 -20.42 -9.19
C THR A 53 7.91 -19.38 -8.48
N CYS A 54 6.82 -18.94 -9.12
CA CYS A 54 5.84 -18.06 -8.47
C CYS A 54 5.23 -18.73 -7.23
N GLN A 55 5.01 -20.05 -7.28
CA GLN A 55 4.56 -20.83 -6.13
C GLN A 55 5.51 -20.71 -4.94
N GLN A 56 6.83 -20.86 -5.14
CA GLN A 56 7.78 -20.83 -4.04
C GLN A 56 7.73 -19.51 -3.27
N VAL A 57 7.78 -18.38 -3.99
CA VAL A 57 7.76 -17.04 -3.36
C VAL A 57 6.38 -16.65 -2.80
N THR A 58 5.30 -17.23 -3.33
CA THR A 58 3.94 -17.02 -2.79
C THR A 58 3.70 -17.85 -1.53
N HIS A 59 4.24 -19.06 -1.47
CA HIS A 59 4.05 -19.98 -0.35
C HIS A 59 5.01 -19.68 0.81
N ASP A 60 6.24 -19.27 0.48
CA ASP A 60 7.28 -18.93 1.43
C ASP A 60 7.74 -17.48 1.21
N TYR A 61 7.25 -16.58 2.07
CA TYR A 61 7.60 -15.17 1.98
C TYR A 61 9.07 -14.89 2.32
N GLU A 62 9.77 -15.79 3.03
CA GLU A 62 11.20 -15.63 3.29
C GLU A 62 12.01 -15.84 1.99
N MET A 63 11.55 -16.75 1.11
CA MET A 63 12.11 -16.87 -0.24
C MET A 63 11.87 -15.60 -1.06
N ALA A 64 10.68 -15.00 -0.95
CA ALA A 64 10.39 -13.71 -1.60
C ALA A 64 11.29 -12.58 -1.08
N PHE A 65 11.48 -12.49 0.24
CA PHE A 65 12.37 -11.53 0.89
C PHE A 65 13.83 -11.68 0.45
N GLN A 66 14.33 -12.91 0.38
CA GLN A 66 15.68 -13.21 -0.12
C GLN A 66 15.84 -12.83 -1.60
N ALA A 67 14.84 -13.14 -2.43
CA ALA A 67 14.85 -12.81 -3.85
C ALA A 67 14.87 -11.29 -4.08
N ALA A 68 14.07 -10.53 -3.31
CA ALA A 68 14.05 -9.07 -3.36
C ALA A 68 15.40 -8.46 -2.96
N ARG A 69 16.02 -8.93 -1.87
CA ARG A 69 17.36 -8.51 -1.42
C ARG A 69 18.43 -8.79 -2.49
N ARG A 70 18.41 -9.99 -3.05
CA ARG A 70 19.36 -10.38 -4.10
C ARG A 70 19.24 -9.48 -5.33
N CYS A 71 18.03 -9.20 -5.78
CA CYS A 71 17.83 -8.27 -6.90
C CYS A 71 18.30 -6.86 -6.55
N ALA A 72 17.96 -6.35 -5.36
CA ALA A 72 18.40 -5.03 -4.93
C ALA A 72 19.94 -4.88 -4.91
N ALA A 73 20.65 -5.91 -4.46
CA ALA A 73 22.11 -5.93 -4.49
C ALA A 73 22.68 -6.05 -5.92
N GLU A 74 22.20 -7.00 -6.72
CA GLU A 74 22.78 -7.32 -8.03
C GLU A 74 22.40 -6.35 -9.17
N PHE A 75 21.33 -5.58 -8.98
CA PHE A 75 20.93 -4.48 -9.86
C PHE A 75 21.25 -3.10 -9.25
N ASP A 76 21.94 -3.02 -8.11
CA ASP A 76 22.32 -1.74 -7.50
C ASP A 76 21.12 -0.80 -7.25
N TRP A 77 19.97 -1.29 -6.74
CA TRP A 77 18.79 -0.43 -6.53
C TRP A 77 18.89 0.41 -5.25
N ASP A 78 18.42 1.66 -5.31
CA ASP A 78 18.43 2.58 -4.17
C ASP A 78 17.40 2.19 -3.12
N ALA A 79 16.20 1.83 -3.59
CA ALA A 79 15.09 1.41 -2.76
C ALA A 79 14.32 0.26 -3.42
N VAL A 80 13.75 -0.64 -2.61
CA VAL A 80 12.90 -1.74 -3.08
C VAL A 80 11.82 -1.99 -2.04
N VAL A 81 10.64 -2.43 -2.46
CA VAL A 81 9.62 -2.89 -1.51
C VAL A 81 10.06 -4.26 -0.96
N GLY A 82 9.99 -4.44 0.36
CA GLY A 82 10.50 -5.66 1.02
C GLY A 82 9.89 -6.96 0.48
N ASN A 83 8.63 -6.92 0.04
CA ASN A 83 7.96 -7.97 -0.71
C ASN A 83 6.77 -7.40 -1.51
N MET A 84 6.76 -7.65 -2.82
CA MET A 84 5.65 -7.30 -3.74
C MET A 84 4.88 -8.51 -4.24
N VAL A 85 5.26 -9.73 -3.85
CA VAL A 85 4.44 -10.92 -4.04
C VAL A 85 3.34 -10.87 -2.99
N TYR A 86 2.22 -10.28 -3.38
CA TYR A 86 1.02 -10.26 -2.57
C TYR A 86 0.45 -11.68 -2.44
N VAL A 87 -0.30 -11.94 -1.36
CA VAL A 87 -1.02 -13.21 -1.12
C VAL A 87 -0.15 -14.36 -0.64
N TRP A 88 0.42 -14.23 0.56
CA TRP A 88 1.06 -15.36 1.23
C TRP A 88 0.08 -16.54 1.45
N THR A 89 0.45 -17.73 0.97
CA THR A 89 -0.37 -18.96 1.07
C THR A 89 -0.73 -19.31 2.51
N GLY A 90 0.17 -19.08 3.47
CA GLY A 90 -0.08 -19.42 4.87
C GLY A 90 -1.31 -18.72 5.43
N LEU A 91 -1.49 -17.42 5.14
CA LEU A 91 -2.67 -16.69 5.61
C LEU A 91 -3.93 -17.04 4.83
N THR A 92 -3.85 -17.16 3.50
CA THR A 92 -5.03 -17.52 2.69
C THR A 92 -5.57 -18.90 3.07
N GLN A 93 -4.71 -19.88 3.34
CA GLN A 93 -5.10 -21.21 3.84
C GLN A 93 -5.47 -21.19 5.33
N ALA A 94 -4.87 -20.32 6.13
CA ALA A 94 -5.25 -20.12 7.53
C ALA A 94 -6.72 -19.70 7.64
N LEU A 95 -7.16 -18.77 6.80
CA LEU A 95 -8.53 -18.26 6.84
C LEU A 95 -9.46 -18.86 5.79
N GLY A 96 -8.97 -19.74 4.91
CA GLY A 96 -9.76 -20.26 3.78
C GLY A 96 -10.29 -19.15 2.88
N LEU A 97 -9.47 -18.14 2.59
CA LEU A 97 -9.87 -17.02 1.73
C LEU A 97 -10.13 -17.53 0.31
N LYS A 98 -11.32 -17.25 -0.23
CA LYS A 98 -11.79 -17.84 -1.50
C LYS A 98 -11.73 -16.92 -2.71
N TYR A 99 -11.17 -15.72 -2.56
CA TYR A 99 -11.06 -14.73 -3.64
C TYR A 99 -9.63 -14.61 -4.22
N TYR A 100 -8.79 -15.63 -3.99
CA TYR A 100 -7.48 -15.74 -4.61
C TYR A 100 -7.25 -17.10 -5.28
N ALA A 101 -6.72 -17.06 -6.50
CA ALA A 101 -6.15 -18.24 -7.14
C ALA A 101 -4.68 -18.37 -6.71
N ILE A 102 -4.36 -19.45 -5.99
CA ILE A 102 -3.03 -19.66 -5.40
C ILE A 102 -2.16 -20.43 -6.41
N PRO A 103 -0.94 -19.95 -6.72
CA PRO A 103 0.00 -20.66 -7.60
C PRO A 103 0.31 -22.07 -7.11
N GLY A 104 0.27 -23.04 -8.01
CA GLY A 104 0.45 -24.47 -7.74
C GLY A 104 -0.77 -25.18 -7.16
N LEU A 105 -1.81 -24.46 -6.75
CA LEU A 105 -3.07 -25.04 -6.24
C LEU A 105 -4.24 -24.78 -7.20
N HIS A 106 -4.46 -23.53 -7.60
CA HIS A 106 -5.55 -23.11 -8.49
C HIS A 106 -5.06 -22.73 -9.89
N VAL A 107 -3.82 -22.25 -10.00
CA VAL A 107 -3.15 -21.88 -11.28
C VAL A 107 -1.79 -22.58 -11.37
N PRO A 108 -1.16 -22.68 -12.56
CA PRO A 108 0.18 -23.26 -12.69
C PRO A 108 1.20 -22.63 -11.74
N ALA A 109 2.24 -23.38 -11.36
CA ALA A 109 3.24 -22.94 -10.38
C ALA A 109 4.06 -21.71 -10.83
N GLU A 110 4.11 -21.45 -12.14
CA GLU A 110 4.80 -20.30 -12.76
C GLU A 110 3.89 -19.11 -13.03
N THR A 111 2.61 -19.18 -12.65
CA THR A 111 1.68 -18.07 -12.80
C THR A 111 1.56 -17.37 -11.45
N GLY A 112 1.72 -16.05 -11.41
CA GLY A 112 1.44 -15.25 -10.21
C GLY A 112 0.00 -15.43 -9.73
N PHE A 113 -0.27 -15.12 -8.46
CA PHE A 113 -1.61 -15.25 -7.92
C PHE A 113 -2.62 -14.42 -8.75
N GLN A 114 -3.89 -14.84 -8.74
CA GLN A 114 -4.95 -14.07 -9.41
C GLN A 114 -6.00 -13.64 -8.40
N TYR A 115 -6.48 -12.41 -8.51
CA TYR A 115 -7.66 -11.96 -7.80
C TYR A 115 -8.91 -12.57 -8.44
N LEU A 116 -9.73 -13.24 -7.65
CA LEU A 116 -11.00 -13.81 -8.07
C LEU A 116 -12.12 -12.89 -7.60
N GLU A 117 -12.41 -11.87 -8.41
CA GLU A 117 -13.52 -10.96 -8.15
C GLU A 117 -14.84 -11.75 -8.14
N PRO A 118 -15.63 -11.70 -7.04
CA PRO A 118 -16.88 -12.43 -6.96
C PRO A 118 -17.86 -11.92 -8.02
N SER A 119 -18.73 -12.82 -8.51
CA SER A 119 -19.89 -12.39 -9.30
C SER A 119 -20.80 -11.50 -8.45
N GLU A 120 -21.67 -10.70 -9.09
CA GLU A 120 -22.60 -9.80 -8.37
C GLU A 120 -23.49 -10.56 -7.38
N SER A 121 -23.94 -11.77 -7.74
CA SER A 121 -24.73 -12.66 -6.87
C SER A 121 -23.94 -13.28 -5.70
N GLN A 122 -22.62 -13.10 -5.68
CA GLN A 122 -21.71 -13.64 -4.68
C GLN A 122 -20.85 -12.52 -4.04
N ALA A 123 -21.23 -11.26 -4.24
CA ALA A 123 -20.57 -10.13 -3.61
C ALA A 123 -20.55 -10.31 -2.09
N PHE A 124 -19.52 -9.78 -1.43
CA PHE A 124 -19.36 -9.94 0.02
C PHE A 124 -20.27 -9.00 0.82
N MET A 125 -20.90 -8.05 0.15
CA MET A 125 -21.89 -7.12 0.69
C MET A 125 -23.07 -7.03 -0.28
N GLU A 126 -24.29 -7.02 0.25
CA GLU A 126 -25.53 -6.79 -0.50
C GLU A 126 -25.92 -5.30 -0.49
N PRO A 127 -26.76 -4.83 -1.46
CA PRO A 127 -27.05 -3.40 -1.59
C PRO A 127 -27.91 -2.82 -0.47
N ASP A 128 -28.62 -3.63 0.30
CA ASP A 128 -29.41 -3.22 1.46
C ASP A 128 -28.60 -3.20 2.77
N GLU A 129 -27.34 -3.64 2.75
CA GLU A 129 -26.49 -3.72 3.93
C GLU A 129 -25.60 -2.49 4.15
N TYR A 130 -25.74 -1.44 3.34
CA TYR A 130 -25.00 -0.18 3.52
C TYR A 130 -25.17 0.40 4.92
N ASP A 131 -26.37 0.30 5.51
CA ASP A 131 -26.61 0.83 6.85
C ASP A 131 -25.88 0.05 7.94
N GLU A 132 -25.70 -1.26 7.78
CA GLU A 132 -24.88 -2.07 8.69
C GLU A 132 -23.39 -1.68 8.58
N LEU A 133 -22.89 -1.51 7.35
CA LEU A 133 -21.51 -1.05 7.11
C LEU A 133 -21.28 0.35 7.68
N ILE A 134 -22.20 1.29 7.45
CA ILE A 134 -22.09 2.68 7.93
C ILE A 134 -22.09 2.73 9.46
N ALA A 135 -22.89 1.90 10.12
CA ALA A 135 -23.04 1.93 11.57
C ALA A 135 -21.78 1.44 12.31
N ASP A 136 -21.18 0.35 11.85
CA ASP A 136 -20.00 -0.25 12.49
C ASP A 136 -19.19 -1.05 11.45
N PRO A 137 -18.25 -0.40 10.74
CA PRO A 137 -17.46 -1.06 9.70
C PRO A 137 -16.70 -2.29 10.21
N SER A 138 -16.06 -2.21 11.38
CA SER A 138 -15.31 -3.33 11.95
C SER A 138 -16.21 -4.53 12.27
N ARG A 139 -17.38 -4.30 12.88
CA ARG A 139 -18.36 -5.36 13.09
C ARG A 139 -18.84 -5.95 11.78
N PHE A 140 -19.21 -5.11 10.80
CA PHE A 140 -19.63 -5.58 9.48
C PHE A 140 -18.59 -6.52 8.87
N LEU A 141 -17.30 -6.19 9.01
CA LEU A 141 -16.23 -7.04 8.52
C LEU A 141 -16.19 -8.41 9.21
N PHE A 142 -16.34 -8.46 10.53
CA PHE A 142 -16.35 -9.72 11.28
C PHE A 142 -17.64 -10.54 11.08
N THR A 143 -18.79 -9.88 10.91
CA THR A 143 -20.10 -10.54 10.95
C THR A 143 -20.70 -10.83 9.59
N LYS A 144 -20.29 -10.11 8.54
CA LYS A 144 -20.81 -10.28 7.18
C LYS A 144 -19.69 -10.59 6.18
N TRP A 145 -18.69 -9.73 6.09
CA TRP A 145 -17.66 -9.85 5.07
C TRP A 145 -16.80 -11.10 5.26
N LEU A 146 -16.18 -11.31 6.42
CA LEU A 146 -15.25 -12.42 6.65
C LEU A 146 -15.92 -13.80 6.49
N PRO A 147 -17.12 -14.05 7.08
CA PRO A 147 -17.87 -15.28 6.80
C PRO A 147 -18.15 -15.50 5.31
N ARG A 148 -18.42 -14.42 4.57
CA ARG A 148 -18.67 -14.50 3.12
C ARG A 148 -17.41 -14.55 2.30
N ALA A 149 -16.25 -14.18 2.81
CA ALA A 149 -14.96 -14.18 2.10
C ALA A 149 -14.11 -15.42 2.44
N SER A 150 -14.57 -16.24 3.38
CA SER A 150 -13.90 -17.43 3.92
C SER A 150 -14.70 -18.71 3.69
N SER A 151 -14.01 -19.84 3.58
CA SER A 151 -14.60 -21.19 3.66
C SER A 151 -14.53 -21.81 5.06
N GLU A 152 -13.86 -21.17 6.01
CA GLU A 152 -13.62 -21.68 7.37
C GLU A 152 -14.45 -20.96 8.44
N ILE A 153 -14.80 -19.69 8.18
CA ILE A 153 -15.56 -18.84 9.10
C ILE A 153 -17.05 -18.94 8.77
N GLY A 154 -17.85 -19.34 9.76
CA GLY A 154 -19.31 -19.48 9.65
C GLY A 154 -20.04 -18.15 9.87
N SER A 155 -21.36 -18.15 9.66
CA SER A 155 -22.20 -17.00 9.99
C SER A 155 -22.18 -16.74 11.51
N PRO A 156 -22.35 -15.50 11.98
CA PRO A 156 -22.48 -15.21 13.42
C PRO A 156 -23.58 -15.99 14.13
N ASP A 157 -24.63 -16.38 13.40
CA ASP A 157 -25.75 -17.16 13.92
C ASP A 157 -25.44 -18.67 14.02
N ASP A 158 -24.37 -19.13 13.37
CA ASP A 158 -23.95 -20.53 13.42
C ASP A 158 -23.17 -20.81 14.72
N PRO A 159 -23.34 -22.00 15.33
CA PRO A 159 -22.45 -22.44 16.40
C PRO A 159 -21.00 -22.47 15.91
N ALA A 160 -20.09 -21.81 16.64
CA ALA A 160 -18.68 -21.76 16.28
C ALA A 160 -18.10 -23.18 16.18
N SER A 161 -17.79 -23.61 14.95
CA SER A 161 -17.21 -24.92 14.70
C SER A 161 -15.76 -25.00 15.17
N TYR A 162 -15.24 -26.21 15.36
CA TYR A 162 -13.82 -26.41 15.65
C TYR A 162 -12.92 -25.76 14.59
N ARG A 163 -13.30 -25.84 13.30
CA ARG A 163 -12.57 -25.23 12.19
C ARG A 163 -12.61 -23.70 12.23
N ASN A 164 -13.76 -23.12 12.53
CA ASN A 164 -13.91 -21.67 12.69
C ASN A 164 -12.97 -21.13 13.77
N ASN A 165 -13.01 -21.72 14.96
CA ASN A 165 -12.17 -21.30 16.08
C ASN A 165 -10.68 -21.44 15.75
N LEU A 166 -10.30 -22.55 15.13
CA LEU A 166 -8.91 -22.75 14.71
C LEU A 166 -8.49 -21.75 13.64
N ALA A 167 -9.35 -21.42 12.68
CA ALA A 167 -9.09 -20.46 11.62
C ALA A 167 -8.77 -19.07 12.15
N LEU A 168 -9.53 -18.58 13.13
CA LEU A 168 -9.25 -17.29 13.78
C LEU A 168 -7.91 -17.31 14.54
N VAL A 169 -7.62 -18.38 15.29
CA VAL A 169 -6.35 -18.52 16.02
C VAL A 169 -5.16 -18.58 15.06
N LYS A 170 -5.17 -19.49 14.08
CA LYS A 170 -4.07 -19.63 13.11
C LYS A 170 -3.95 -18.39 12.22
N GLY A 171 -5.08 -17.78 11.82
CA GLY A 171 -5.11 -16.58 11.02
C GLY A 171 -4.48 -15.38 11.73
N GLY A 172 -4.84 -15.16 13.00
CA GLY A 172 -4.23 -14.11 13.82
C GLY A 172 -2.73 -14.31 14.02
N MET A 173 -2.30 -15.53 14.36
CA MET A 173 -0.88 -15.85 14.54
C MET A 173 -0.09 -15.77 13.22
N ALA A 174 -0.66 -16.21 12.10
CA ALA A 174 -0.06 -16.13 10.78
C ALA A 174 0.10 -14.66 10.35
N MET A 175 -0.93 -13.83 10.53
CA MET A 175 -0.88 -12.39 10.25
C MET A 175 0.23 -11.73 11.05
N TRP A 176 0.30 -12.00 12.36
CA TRP A 176 1.35 -11.48 13.23
C TRP A 176 2.75 -11.93 12.78
N TRP A 177 2.92 -13.21 12.49
CA TRP A 177 4.20 -13.76 12.05
C TRP A 177 4.69 -13.10 10.76
N TYR A 178 3.83 -12.98 9.76
CA TYR A 178 4.16 -12.35 8.48
C TYR A 178 4.55 -10.87 8.65
N PHE A 179 3.74 -10.08 9.33
CA PHE A 179 4.00 -8.65 9.46
C PHE A 179 5.20 -8.32 10.36
N MET A 180 5.47 -9.12 11.39
CA MET A 180 6.67 -8.94 12.22
C MET A 180 7.97 -9.27 11.47
N ALA A 181 7.91 -10.05 10.39
CA ALA A 181 9.09 -10.39 9.59
C ALA A 181 9.62 -9.20 8.77
N PHE A 182 8.80 -8.19 8.47
CA PHE A 182 9.23 -7.00 7.71
C PHE A 182 10.30 -6.17 8.43
N GLY A 183 10.29 -6.13 9.77
CA GLY A 183 11.33 -5.44 10.54
C GLY A 183 12.72 -6.03 10.27
N THR A 184 12.81 -7.36 10.32
CA THR A 184 14.04 -8.09 9.97
C THR A 184 14.40 -7.89 8.51
N GLN A 185 13.45 -7.99 7.58
CA GLN A 185 13.71 -7.79 6.15
C GLN A 185 14.27 -6.39 5.85
N ASN A 186 13.72 -5.34 6.47
CA ASN A 186 14.21 -3.98 6.31
C ASN A 186 15.65 -3.83 6.83
N GLU A 187 15.96 -4.46 7.96
CA GLU A 187 17.31 -4.44 8.51
C GLU A 187 18.30 -5.22 7.63
N LEU A 188 17.88 -6.33 7.02
CA LEU A 188 18.71 -7.10 6.10
C LEU A 188 18.92 -6.37 4.76
N LEU A 189 17.91 -5.68 4.21
CA LEU A 189 18.08 -4.80 3.05
C LEU A 189 19.16 -3.74 3.31
N ARG A 190 19.18 -3.16 4.51
CA ARG A 190 20.21 -2.21 4.94
C ARG A 190 21.58 -2.87 5.07
N LYS A 191 21.66 -3.97 5.82
CA LYS A 191 22.94 -4.60 6.20
C LYS A 191 23.63 -5.38 5.09
N GLU A 192 22.86 -5.99 4.19
CA GLU A 192 23.40 -6.87 3.15
C GLU A 192 23.44 -6.21 1.77
N CYS A 193 22.54 -5.25 1.51
CA CYS A 193 22.41 -4.64 0.19
C CYS A 193 22.74 -3.13 0.20
N GLY A 194 22.71 -2.48 1.36
CA GLY A 194 22.73 -1.02 1.47
C GLY A 194 21.48 -0.37 0.86
N SER A 195 20.37 -1.09 0.71
CA SER A 195 19.15 -0.59 0.03
C SER A 195 18.09 -0.16 1.03
N VAL A 196 17.23 0.76 0.60
CA VAL A 196 16.16 1.35 1.41
C VAL A 196 14.86 0.57 1.21
N SER A 197 14.08 0.37 2.27
CA SER A 197 12.69 -0.10 2.12
C SER A 197 11.87 1.00 1.45
N ALA A 198 11.27 0.74 0.29
CA ALA A 198 10.72 1.81 -0.54
C ALA A 198 9.48 2.50 0.04
N ILE A 199 8.70 1.81 0.87
CA ILE A 199 7.38 2.23 1.37
C ILE A 199 7.12 1.67 2.77
N ALA A 200 6.19 2.27 3.51
CA ALA A 200 5.69 1.72 4.77
C ALA A 200 4.21 2.07 4.96
N GLY A 201 3.40 1.08 5.34
CA GLY A 201 1.96 1.25 5.51
C GLY A 201 1.21 1.13 4.20
N ILE A 202 -0.11 1.03 4.31
CA ILE A 202 -1.02 0.81 3.19
C ILE A 202 -2.27 1.67 3.36
N LEU A 203 -2.73 2.21 2.24
CA LEU A 203 -4.00 2.89 2.11
C LEU A 203 -4.74 2.37 0.87
N LYS A 204 -6.06 2.37 0.95
CA LYS A 204 -6.97 2.25 -0.20
C LYS A 204 -8.00 3.36 -0.10
N ALA A 205 -8.47 3.87 -1.23
CA ALA A 205 -9.54 4.86 -1.19
C ALA A 205 -10.83 4.21 -0.65
N PRO A 206 -11.67 4.95 0.09
CA PRO A 206 -12.93 4.41 0.61
C PRO A 206 -13.81 3.76 -0.46
N MET A 207 -13.92 4.38 -1.63
CA MET A 207 -14.72 3.84 -2.74
C MET A 207 -14.06 2.61 -3.39
N ASP A 208 -12.73 2.57 -3.47
CA ASP A 208 -12.01 1.40 -3.99
C ASP A 208 -12.21 0.18 -3.05
N ILE A 209 -12.32 0.38 -1.73
CA ILE A 209 -12.68 -0.70 -0.79
C ILE A 209 -14.06 -1.28 -1.11
N ILE A 210 -15.04 -0.42 -1.39
CA ILE A 210 -16.39 -0.87 -1.76
C ILE A 210 -16.32 -1.65 -3.08
N ALA A 211 -15.61 -1.13 -4.09
CA ALA A 211 -15.44 -1.75 -5.40
C ALA A 211 -14.74 -3.11 -5.31
N ASP A 212 -13.61 -3.17 -4.61
CA ASP A 212 -12.72 -4.31 -4.71
C ASP A 212 -13.14 -5.41 -3.75
N LYS A 213 -13.51 -5.04 -2.51
CA LYS A 213 -13.59 -5.98 -1.40
C LYS A 213 -14.99 -6.21 -0.87
N LEU A 214 -15.99 -5.43 -1.27
CA LEU A 214 -17.35 -5.53 -0.77
C LEU A 214 -18.35 -5.86 -1.88
N ARG A 215 -18.61 -4.91 -2.78
CA ARG A 215 -19.69 -4.96 -3.80
C ARG A 215 -19.26 -5.52 -5.15
N GLY A 216 -17.95 -5.58 -5.42
CA GLY A 216 -17.44 -5.79 -6.78
C GLY A 216 -17.61 -4.54 -7.65
N TYR A 217 -16.92 -4.49 -8.79
CA TYR A 217 -16.98 -3.35 -9.71
C TYR A 217 -18.41 -3.06 -10.15
N LEU A 218 -19.06 -4.07 -10.73
CA LEU A 218 -20.40 -3.92 -11.33
C LEU A 218 -21.43 -3.52 -10.28
N GLY A 219 -21.38 -4.16 -9.11
CA GLY A 219 -22.23 -3.81 -7.97
C GLY A 219 -22.04 -2.36 -7.52
N LEU A 220 -20.80 -1.86 -7.46
CA LEU A 220 -20.53 -0.45 -7.15
C LEU A 220 -21.09 0.49 -8.23
N ILE A 221 -20.94 0.17 -9.52
CA ILE A 221 -21.45 1.03 -10.60
C ILE A 221 -22.97 1.17 -10.53
N ASP A 222 -23.69 0.07 -10.26
CA ASP A 222 -25.13 0.11 -10.01
C ASP A 222 -25.45 0.94 -8.77
N ASP A 223 -24.69 0.79 -7.69
CA ASP A 223 -24.89 1.54 -6.46
C ASP A 223 -24.66 3.04 -6.63
N LEU A 224 -23.65 3.45 -7.43
CA LEU A 224 -23.38 4.85 -7.76
C LEU A 224 -24.52 5.49 -8.56
N ARG A 225 -25.34 4.70 -9.24
CA ARG A 225 -26.50 5.17 -10.00
C ARG A 225 -27.77 5.20 -9.15
N GLU A 226 -28.05 4.11 -8.46
CA GLU A 226 -29.31 3.89 -7.75
C GLU A 226 -29.31 4.44 -6.32
N ARG A 227 -28.14 4.42 -5.65
CA ARG A 227 -27.98 4.79 -4.23
C ARG A 227 -26.67 5.55 -3.94
N PRO A 228 -26.29 6.58 -4.72
CA PRO A 228 -25.01 7.29 -4.54
C PRO A 228 -24.84 7.91 -3.15
N HIS A 229 -25.94 8.30 -2.50
CA HIS A 229 -25.90 8.83 -1.14
C HIS A 229 -25.44 7.77 -0.11
N LYS A 230 -25.86 6.50 -0.26
CA LYS A 230 -25.40 5.40 0.62
C LYS A 230 -23.92 5.09 0.38
N VAL A 231 -23.48 5.14 -0.88
CA VAL A 231 -22.05 4.99 -1.22
C VAL A 231 -21.23 6.08 -0.53
N LEU A 232 -21.66 7.35 -0.64
CA LEU A 232 -20.98 8.47 0.01
C LEU A 232 -20.92 8.32 1.54
N GLU A 233 -22.02 7.97 2.19
CA GLU A 233 -22.05 7.80 3.64
C GLU A 233 -21.19 6.61 4.10
N ALA A 234 -21.16 5.50 3.34
CA ALA A 234 -20.24 4.41 3.61
C ALA A 234 -18.78 4.84 3.43
N CYS A 235 -18.45 5.56 2.35
CA CYS A 235 -17.11 6.11 2.17
C CYS A 235 -16.70 6.99 3.35
N ARG A 236 -17.60 7.84 3.87
CA ARG A 236 -17.37 8.67 5.06
C ARG A 236 -17.14 7.84 6.32
N ALA A 237 -17.93 6.78 6.53
CA ALA A 237 -17.76 5.88 7.65
C ALA A 237 -16.40 5.14 7.61
N LEU A 238 -15.86 4.87 6.42
CA LEU A 238 -14.56 4.21 6.23
C LEU A 238 -13.34 5.12 6.47
N ILE A 239 -13.47 6.45 6.33
CA ILE A 239 -12.37 7.43 6.51
C ILE A 239 -11.54 7.21 7.79
N PRO A 240 -12.14 7.22 9.00
CA PRO A 240 -11.37 7.07 10.24
C PRO A 240 -10.60 5.76 10.28
N HIS A 241 -11.20 4.68 9.75
CA HIS A 241 -10.60 3.37 9.80
C HIS A 241 -9.41 3.23 8.85
N LEU A 242 -9.54 3.75 7.63
CA LEU A 242 -8.48 3.71 6.63
C LEU A 242 -7.30 4.60 7.02
N LEU A 243 -7.56 5.76 7.61
CA LEU A 243 -6.50 6.59 8.21
C LEU A 243 -5.79 5.85 9.36
N GLN A 244 -6.54 5.21 10.26
CA GLN A 244 -5.98 4.48 11.38
C GLN A 244 -5.06 3.34 10.91
N VAL A 245 -5.50 2.53 9.94
CA VAL A 245 -4.67 1.44 9.39
C VAL A 245 -3.40 1.98 8.72
N ALA A 246 -3.53 3.07 7.96
CA ALA A 246 -2.40 3.73 7.33
C ALA A 246 -1.36 4.21 8.36
N LEU A 247 -1.81 4.89 9.43
CA LEU A 247 -0.93 5.40 10.48
C LEU A 247 -0.27 4.28 11.30
N MET A 248 -0.98 3.18 11.57
CA MET A 248 -0.44 2.05 12.33
C MET A 248 0.68 1.31 11.59
N GLY A 249 0.64 1.29 10.25
CA GLY A 249 1.67 0.70 9.41
C GLY A 249 2.74 1.68 8.91
N ALA A 250 2.61 2.98 9.19
CA ALA A 250 3.49 4.00 8.65
C ALA A 250 4.90 3.95 9.23
N ASP A 251 5.88 4.48 8.49
CA ASP A 251 7.26 4.57 8.95
C ASP A 251 7.38 5.51 10.17
N PRO A 252 7.81 5.03 11.34
CA PRO A 252 7.93 5.86 12.54
C PRO A 252 8.93 7.02 12.37
N ASN A 253 9.89 6.89 11.46
CA ASN A 253 10.86 7.94 11.15
C ASN A 253 10.35 8.95 10.10
N ARG A 254 9.20 8.69 9.48
CA ARG A 254 8.54 9.56 8.48
C ARG A 254 9.42 9.83 7.26
N GLN A 255 10.29 8.89 6.91
CA GLN A 255 11.24 8.98 5.81
C GLN A 255 10.66 8.38 4.52
N VAL A 256 9.87 7.31 4.63
CA VAL A 256 9.27 6.63 3.47
C VAL A 256 7.74 6.75 3.46
N PRO A 257 7.10 6.77 2.29
CA PRO A 257 5.70 7.13 2.17
C PRO A 257 4.76 5.98 2.53
N VAL A 258 3.54 6.34 2.93
CA VAL A 258 2.38 5.44 2.92
C VAL A 258 1.90 5.28 1.48
N THR A 259 1.69 4.06 1.01
CA THR A 259 1.24 3.82 -0.37
C THR A 259 -0.27 3.71 -0.45
N ILE A 260 -0.85 4.44 -1.41
CA ILE A 260 -2.21 4.19 -1.88
C ILE A 260 -2.18 3.53 -3.26
N TRP A 261 -2.90 2.43 -3.39
CA TRP A 261 -3.18 1.77 -4.67
C TRP A 261 -4.46 2.36 -5.25
N MET A 262 -4.36 3.13 -6.34
CA MET A 262 -5.48 3.85 -6.93
C MET A 262 -6.05 3.08 -8.12
N HIS A 263 -7.04 2.22 -7.87
CA HIS A 263 -7.50 1.26 -8.87
C HIS A 263 -8.59 1.81 -9.81
N ARG A 264 -9.74 2.19 -9.26
CA ARG A 264 -10.99 2.39 -10.03
C ARG A 264 -11.60 3.78 -9.83
N GLY A 265 -10.91 4.66 -9.12
CA GLY A 265 -11.36 6.02 -8.83
C GLY A 265 -11.31 7.02 -9.98
N CYS A 266 -10.90 6.62 -11.19
CA CYS A 266 -10.74 7.50 -12.34
C CYS A 266 -11.65 7.14 -13.52
N VAL A 267 -11.64 7.98 -14.56
CA VAL A 267 -12.24 7.61 -15.84
C VAL A 267 -11.42 6.49 -16.50
N PRO A 268 -12.03 5.52 -17.18
CA PRO A 268 -13.45 5.42 -17.51
C PRO A 268 -14.30 4.68 -16.46
N PHE A 269 -13.73 4.27 -15.33
CA PHE A 269 -14.46 3.48 -14.32
C PHE A 269 -15.55 4.30 -13.63
N VAL A 270 -15.26 5.56 -13.29
CA VAL A 270 -16.25 6.49 -12.71
C VAL A 270 -16.32 7.79 -13.48
N SER A 271 -17.49 8.44 -13.42
CA SER A 271 -17.69 9.77 -14.01
C SER A 271 -16.98 10.86 -13.22
N PHE A 272 -16.66 11.99 -13.85
CA PHE A 272 -16.17 13.19 -13.16
C PHE A 272 -17.06 13.59 -11.98
N LYS A 273 -18.38 13.52 -12.16
CA LYS A 273 -19.33 13.80 -11.08
C LYS A 273 -19.10 12.91 -9.85
N HIS A 274 -18.94 11.59 -10.04
CA HIS A 274 -18.69 10.68 -8.92
C HIS A 274 -17.29 10.89 -8.32
N PHE A 275 -16.31 11.26 -9.13
CA PHE A 275 -14.99 11.64 -8.62
C PHE A 275 -15.08 12.87 -7.71
N ASP A 276 -15.73 13.94 -8.19
CA ASP A 276 -15.84 15.23 -7.50
C ASP A 276 -16.77 15.19 -6.28
N GLU A 277 -17.82 14.36 -6.29
CA GLU A 277 -18.82 14.30 -5.22
C GLU A 277 -18.54 13.19 -4.19
N ILE A 278 -17.81 12.12 -4.56
CA ILE A 278 -17.63 10.93 -3.71
C ILE A 278 -16.16 10.56 -3.54
N TYR A 279 -15.45 10.25 -4.62
CA TYR A 279 -14.07 9.70 -4.51
C TYR A 279 -13.12 10.69 -3.85
N TRP A 280 -12.94 11.86 -4.46
CA TRP A 280 -11.95 12.83 -4.02
C TRP A 280 -12.27 13.46 -2.67
N PRO A 281 -13.53 13.87 -2.38
CA PRO A 281 -13.89 14.42 -1.06
C PRO A 281 -13.74 13.43 0.09
N THR A 282 -13.71 12.12 -0.17
CA THR A 282 -13.55 11.10 0.89
C THR A 282 -12.12 10.58 0.99
N LEU A 283 -11.32 10.69 -0.09
CA LEU A 283 -9.90 10.34 -0.07
C LEU A 283 -9.01 11.50 0.43
N ARG A 284 -9.21 12.72 -0.09
CA ARG A 284 -8.37 13.88 0.22
C ARG A 284 -8.20 14.15 1.72
N PRO A 285 -9.25 14.07 2.57
CA PRO A 285 -9.09 14.26 4.02
C PRO A 285 -8.09 13.29 4.65
N ILE A 286 -8.03 12.04 4.16
CA ILE A 286 -7.08 11.02 4.64
C ILE A 286 -5.65 11.42 4.26
N ILE A 287 -5.45 11.85 3.01
CA ILE A 287 -4.12 12.26 2.49
C ILE A 287 -3.58 13.46 3.26
N GLU A 288 -4.41 14.49 3.46
CA GLU A 288 -3.98 15.68 4.19
C GLU A 288 -3.78 15.39 5.69
N ALA A 289 -4.54 14.45 6.27
CA ALA A 289 -4.28 13.96 7.62
C ALA A 289 -2.97 13.20 7.75
N LEU A 290 -2.64 12.30 6.81
CA LEU A 290 -1.33 11.66 6.78
C LEU A 290 -0.22 12.71 6.70
N TRP A 291 -0.42 13.73 5.86
CA TRP A 291 0.52 14.83 5.73
C TRP A 291 0.70 15.63 7.02
N SER A 292 -0.38 15.96 7.75
CA SER A 292 -0.28 16.68 9.04
C SER A 292 0.42 15.86 10.12
N HIS A 293 0.42 14.52 10.02
CA HIS A 293 1.20 13.63 10.88
C HIS A 293 2.67 13.49 10.42
N GLY A 294 3.04 14.12 9.30
CA GLY A 294 4.37 14.16 8.72
C GLY A 294 4.66 13.04 7.71
N HIS A 295 3.66 12.24 7.35
CA HIS A 295 3.81 11.16 6.38
C HIS A 295 3.50 11.65 4.96
N GLN A 296 4.40 11.36 4.03
CA GLN A 296 4.12 11.53 2.61
C GLN A 296 3.25 10.37 2.09
N THR A 297 2.43 10.59 1.07
CA THR A 297 1.71 9.50 0.40
C THR A 297 2.28 9.21 -1.00
N LEU A 298 2.52 7.95 -1.32
CA LEU A 298 2.80 7.49 -2.68
C LEU A 298 1.48 7.16 -3.36
N PHE A 299 1.13 7.94 -4.38
CA PHE A 299 -0.01 7.69 -5.25
C PHE A 299 0.42 6.71 -6.33
N TYR A 300 0.13 5.43 -6.15
CA TYR A 300 0.29 4.41 -7.18
C TYR A 300 -0.90 4.51 -8.15
N ALA A 301 -0.80 5.43 -9.11
CA ALA A 301 -1.91 5.84 -9.97
C ALA A 301 -2.09 4.88 -11.16
N GLU A 302 -2.68 3.71 -10.89
CA GLU A 302 -2.88 2.65 -11.88
C GLU A 302 -3.82 3.08 -13.02
N GLY A 303 -3.48 2.72 -14.25
CA GLY A 303 -4.20 3.15 -15.43
C GLY A 303 -3.87 4.59 -15.84
N ASN A 304 -4.86 5.28 -16.43
CA ASN A 304 -4.67 6.61 -17.00
C ASN A 304 -5.47 7.66 -16.22
N TRP A 305 -4.75 8.47 -15.45
CA TRP A 305 -5.31 9.51 -14.60
C TRP A 305 -5.21 10.93 -15.18
N ASN A 306 -4.80 11.10 -16.46
CA ASN A 306 -4.59 12.43 -17.07
C ASN A 306 -5.79 13.37 -16.89
N ALA A 307 -7.00 12.82 -16.94
CA ALA A 307 -8.24 13.58 -16.82
C ALA A 307 -8.43 14.25 -15.44
N HIS A 308 -7.80 13.71 -14.39
CA HIS A 308 -8.02 14.12 -13.00
C HIS A 308 -6.82 14.83 -12.37
N LEU A 309 -5.72 15.02 -13.11
CA LEU A 309 -4.47 15.59 -12.58
C LEU A 309 -4.67 16.93 -11.86
N GLN A 310 -5.58 17.78 -12.34
CA GLN A 310 -5.82 19.10 -11.75
C GLN A 310 -6.34 19.02 -10.32
N ALA A 311 -7.09 17.97 -9.95
CA ALA A 311 -7.61 17.82 -8.59
C ALA A 311 -6.50 17.66 -7.56
N PHE A 312 -5.37 17.06 -7.94
CA PHE A 312 -4.23 16.81 -7.04
C PHE A 312 -3.38 18.06 -6.79
N ASN A 313 -3.54 19.11 -7.60
CA ASN A 313 -2.84 20.39 -7.38
C ASN A 313 -3.31 21.10 -6.10
N ASP A 314 -4.44 20.72 -5.53
CA ASP A 314 -4.93 21.25 -4.26
C ASP A 314 -4.09 20.79 -3.06
N LEU A 315 -3.34 19.69 -3.18
CA LEU A 315 -2.55 19.14 -2.08
C LEU A 315 -1.32 20.02 -1.78
N PRO A 316 -0.84 20.07 -0.53
CA PRO A 316 0.38 20.80 -0.17
C PRO A 316 1.61 20.29 -0.94
N ALA A 317 2.51 21.16 -1.41
CA ALA A 317 3.71 20.73 -2.13
C ALA A 317 4.53 19.72 -1.32
N GLY A 318 5.12 18.72 -1.97
CA GLY A 318 5.91 17.67 -1.32
C GLY A 318 5.12 16.69 -0.43
N SER A 319 3.78 16.81 -0.36
CA SER A 319 2.93 15.89 0.43
C SER A 319 2.73 14.53 -0.22
N ILE A 320 2.95 14.43 -1.54
CA ILE A 320 2.83 13.16 -2.28
C ILE A 320 4.01 12.90 -3.22
N VAL A 321 4.17 11.62 -3.57
CA VAL A 321 4.87 11.13 -4.77
C VAL A 321 3.81 10.61 -5.72
N TYR A 322 3.84 11.01 -7.00
CA TYR A 322 2.90 10.56 -8.01
C TYR A 322 3.55 9.54 -8.95
N HIS A 323 3.12 8.28 -8.89
CA HIS A 323 3.63 7.22 -9.76
C HIS A 323 2.76 7.08 -11.01
N VAL A 324 3.40 7.09 -12.17
CA VAL A 324 2.74 7.15 -13.48
C VAL A 324 2.73 5.77 -14.13
N ASP A 325 1.53 5.20 -14.29
CA ASP A 325 1.30 3.99 -15.07
C ASP A 325 1.03 4.31 -16.56
N ARG A 326 -0.23 4.32 -17.00
CA ARG A 326 -0.60 4.46 -18.42
C ARG A 326 -0.80 5.90 -18.88
N ALA A 327 -0.61 6.85 -17.97
CA ALA A 327 -0.66 8.28 -18.26
C ALA A 327 0.59 8.76 -19.02
N ASP A 328 0.48 9.87 -19.75
CA ASP A 328 1.65 10.50 -20.36
C ASP A 328 2.47 11.21 -19.28
N ILE A 329 3.68 10.70 -19.01
CA ILE A 329 4.53 11.21 -17.92
C ILE A 329 4.94 12.67 -18.12
N GLY A 330 5.04 13.14 -19.37
CA GLY A 330 5.33 14.54 -19.68
C GLY A 330 4.15 15.46 -19.32
N GLU A 331 2.91 15.04 -19.61
CA GLU A 331 1.69 15.74 -19.17
C GLU A 331 1.57 15.76 -17.64
N VAL A 332 1.84 14.63 -16.98
CA VAL A 332 1.86 14.55 -15.51
C VAL A 332 2.91 15.51 -14.94
N HIS A 333 4.14 15.50 -15.44
CA HIS A 333 5.20 16.40 -14.97
C HIS A 333 4.84 17.88 -15.18
N ARG A 334 4.24 18.24 -16.33
CA ARG A 334 3.74 19.61 -16.56
C ARG A 334 2.65 20.01 -15.56
N ALA A 335 1.76 19.10 -15.21
CA ALA A 335 0.65 19.37 -14.31
C ALA A 335 1.05 19.39 -12.82
N LEU A 336 1.95 18.49 -12.40
CA LEU A 336 2.21 18.15 -10.99
C LEU A 336 3.68 18.29 -10.57
N GLY A 337 4.63 18.16 -11.49
CA GLY A 337 6.08 18.02 -11.20
C GLY A 337 6.71 19.22 -10.49
N LYS A 338 6.10 20.40 -10.59
CA LYS A 338 6.53 21.57 -9.81
C LYS A 338 6.29 21.43 -8.31
N LYS A 339 5.25 20.69 -7.92
CA LYS A 339 4.84 20.53 -6.52
C LYS A 339 5.20 19.17 -5.95
N PHE A 340 5.27 18.14 -6.78
CA PHE A 340 5.35 16.75 -6.32
C PHE A 340 6.42 15.97 -7.07
N CYS A 341 7.03 15.03 -6.37
CA CYS A 341 7.90 14.07 -7.00
C CYS A 341 7.10 13.17 -7.95
N ILE A 342 7.64 12.91 -9.14
CA ILE A 342 7.10 11.98 -10.12
C ILE A 342 7.89 10.66 -10.09
N SER A 343 7.24 9.54 -10.37
CA SER A 343 7.90 8.25 -10.59
C SER A 343 7.21 7.43 -11.65
N GLY A 344 7.84 6.34 -12.11
CA GLY A 344 7.26 5.44 -13.12
C GLY A 344 7.52 5.91 -14.55
N GLY A 345 6.64 5.54 -15.48
CA GLY A 345 6.71 5.96 -16.89
C GLY A 345 7.64 5.13 -17.80
N ILE A 346 8.33 4.11 -17.28
CA ILE A 346 8.97 3.08 -18.12
C ILE A 346 7.96 1.95 -18.38
N PRO A 347 7.42 1.76 -19.60
CA PRO A 347 6.31 0.83 -19.80
C PRO A 347 6.72 -0.63 -19.60
N ASN A 348 5.91 -1.40 -18.88
CA ASN A 348 6.15 -2.84 -18.66
C ASN A 348 6.23 -3.62 -19.99
N THR A 349 5.50 -3.18 -21.02
CA THR A 349 5.57 -3.77 -22.37
C THR A 349 6.94 -3.62 -23.01
N VAL A 350 7.65 -2.51 -22.78
CA VAL A 350 9.03 -2.31 -23.24
C VAL A 350 9.97 -3.24 -22.47
N LEU A 351 9.77 -3.41 -21.16
CA LEU A 351 10.55 -4.33 -20.34
C LEU A 351 10.32 -5.81 -20.70
N ALA A 352 9.09 -6.19 -21.11
CA ALA A 352 8.74 -7.56 -21.49
C ALA A 352 9.11 -7.90 -22.94
N PHE A 353 8.79 -7.03 -23.89
CA PHE A 353 8.85 -7.34 -25.33
C PHE A 353 9.92 -6.56 -26.10
N GLY A 354 10.41 -5.45 -25.54
CA GLY A 354 11.43 -4.63 -26.18
C GLY A 354 12.81 -5.28 -26.18
N ASN A 355 13.75 -4.61 -26.83
CA ASN A 355 15.18 -4.88 -26.75
C ASN A 355 15.91 -3.81 -25.91
N GLU A 356 17.18 -4.07 -25.59
CA GLU A 356 18.01 -3.19 -24.76
C GLU A 356 18.06 -1.75 -25.28
N ALA A 357 18.18 -1.51 -26.59
CA ALA A 357 18.25 -0.17 -27.14
C ALA A 357 16.93 0.59 -26.93
N GLU A 358 15.79 -0.07 -27.14
CA GLU A 358 14.46 0.52 -26.90
C GLU A 358 14.25 0.88 -25.42
N VAL A 359 14.74 0.05 -24.50
CA VAL A 359 14.70 0.35 -23.06
C VAL A 359 15.55 1.58 -22.75
N ARG A 360 16.78 1.64 -23.26
CA ARG A 360 17.71 2.77 -23.05
C ARG A 360 17.15 4.07 -23.62
N ASP A 361 16.59 4.03 -24.83
CA ASP A 361 15.94 5.18 -25.47
C ASP A 361 14.72 5.66 -24.66
N CYS A 362 13.91 4.73 -24.14
CA CYS A 362 12.79 5.06 -23.27
C CYS A 362 13.27 5.73 -21.98
N CYS A 363 14.27 5.16 -21.30
CA CYS A 363 14.85 5.74 -20.09
C CYS A 363 15.41 7.14 -20.35
N LYS A 364 16.14 7.30 -21.47
CA LYS A 364 16.69 8.60 -21.87
C LYS A 364 15.60 9.65 -22.03
N ARG A 365 14.54 9.32 -22.80
CA ARG A 365 13.42 10.23 -23.04
C ARG A 365 12.78 10.67 -21.73
N VAL A 366 12.49 9.72 -20.82
CA VAL A 366 11.86 10.05 -19.53
C VAL A 366 12.78 10.92 -18.68
N ILE A 367 14.08 10.57 -18.55
CA ILE A 367 15.04 11.35 -17.78
C ILE A 367 15.18 12.78 -18.35
N ASP A 368 15.28 12.93 -19.67
CA ASP A 368 15.37 14.24 -20.34
C ASP A 368 14.11 15.09 -20.08
N GLU A 369 12.93 14.48 -20.10
CA GLU A 369 11.65 15.19 -20.03
C GLU A 369 11.25 15.60 -18.60
N VAL A 370 11.51 14.75 -17.60
CA VAL A 370 10.92 14.91 -16.26
C VAL A 370 11.90 14.89 -15.10
N ALA A 371 13.18 14.58 -15.34
CA ALA A 371 14.17 14.46 -14.27
C ALA A 371 15.21 15.59 -14.25
N ALA A 372 15.28 16.45 -15.26
CA ALA A 372 16.35 17.45 -15.41
C ALA A 372 16.60 18.32 -14.15
N ASP A 373 15.53 18.66 -13.42
CA ASP A 373 15.57 19.50 -12.22
C ASP A 373 15.50 18.68 -10.91
N GLY A 374 15.66 17.37 -10.96
CA GLY A 374 15.37 16.48 -9.83
C GLY A 374 13.89 16.12 -9.74
N GLY A 375 13.42 15.76 -8.55
CA GLY A 375 12.00 15.44 -8.32
C GLY A 375 11.48 14.21 -9.04
N TYR A 376 12.36 13.34 -9.53
CA TYR A 376 12.00 12.12 -10.25
C TYR A 376 12.67 10.87 -9.67
N ILE A 377 11.91 9.77 -9.61
CA ILE A 377 12.39 8.44 -9.24
C ILE A 377 12.12 7.49 -10.41
N LEU A 378 13.18 6.85 -10.92
CA LEU A 378 13.05 5.87 -11.98
C LEU A 378 12.39 4.58 -11.46
N ASP A 379 11.30 4.20 -12.12
CA ASP A 379 10.53 2.99 -11.84
C ASP A 379 9.85 2.53 -13.16
N ALA A 380 9.39 1.29 -13.19
CA ALA A 380 8.44 0.83 -14.21
C ALA A 380 7.09 1.55 -14.05
N SER A 381 6.24 1.48 -15.07
CA SER A 381 4.91 2.11 -15.04
C SER A 381 3.93 1.36 -14.13
N ALA A 382 4.04 0.03 -14.12
CA ALA A 382 3.30 -0.87 -13.26
C ALA A 382 4.25 -1.89 -12.61
N ILE A 383 3.74 -2.68 -11.67
CA ILE A 383 4.52 -3.71 -10.96
C ILE A 383 5.14 -4.67 -11.98
N ILE A 384 6.45 -4.89 -11.88
CA ILE A 384 7.20 -5.79 -12.75
C ILE A 384 6.92 -7.23 -12.32
N GLN A 385 6.22 -7.98 -13.17
CA GLN A 385 5.91 -9.39 -12.98
C GLN A 385 6.94 -10.28 -13.68
N ASN A 386 6.68 -11.58 -13.71
CA ASN A 386 7.59 -12.59 -14.29
C ASN A 386 7.66 -12.57 -15.83
N ASP A 387 6.93 -11.68 -16.51
CA ASP A 387 6.96 -11.47 -17.96
C ASP A 387 8.15 -10.61 -18.42
N ALA A 388 8.64 -9.71 -17.56
CA ALA A 388 9.78 -8.85 -17.86
C ALA A 388 11.08 -9.64 -18.12
N ARG A 389 11.87 -9.18 -19.09
CA ARG A 389 13.17 -9.77 -19.44
C ARG A 389 14.27 -9.23 -18.52
N VAL A 390 15.13 -10.12 -18.04
CA VAL A 390 16.22 -9.79 -17.10
C VAL A 390 17.18 -8.76 -17.71
N GLU A 391 17.54 -8.97 -18.97
CA GLU A 391 18.39 -8.06 -19.75
C GLU A 391 17.79 -6.67 -19.90
N ASN A 392 16.46 -6.55 -20.00
CA ASN A 392 15.78 -5.27 -20.14
C ASN A 392 15.72 -4.51 -18.81
N VAL A 393 15.43 -5.20 -17.70
CA VAL A 393 15.49 -4.58 -16.36
C VAL A 393 16.92 -4.15 -16.02
N ARG A 394 17.93 -4.90 -16.47
CA ARG A 394 19.34 -4.54 -16.33
C ARG A 394 19.69 -3.31 -17.15
N ALA A 395 19.28 -3.27 -18.43
CA ALA A 395 19.46 -2.11 -19.30
C ALA A 395 18.83 -0.83 -18.74
N MET A 396 17.60 -0.93 -18.19
CA MET A 396 16.93 0.17 -17.52
C MET A 396 17.76 0.72 -16.35
N THR A 397 18.34 -0.19 -15.56
CA THR A 397 19.12 0.15 -14.38
C THR A 397 20.47 0.78 -14.78
N ASP A 398 21.26 0.08 -15.60
CA ASP A 398 22.60 0.49 -16.01
C ASP A 398 22.58 1.85 -16.72
N PHE A 399 21.64 2.03 -17.65
CA PHE A 399 21.48 3.30 -18.34
C PHE A 399 21.18 4.45 -17.38
N THR A 400 20.30 4.24 -16.41
CA THR A 400 19.95 5.29 -15.44
C THR A 400 21.13 5.65 -14.54
N ARG A 401 21.97 4.68 -14.18
CA ARG A 401 23.22 4.92 -13.43
C ARG A 401 24.24 5.71 -14.23
N GLU A 402 24.35 5.44 -15.53
CA GLU A 402 25.25 6.14 -16.44
C GLU A 402 24.77 7.57 -16.75
N TYR A 403 23.48 7.73 -17.03
CA TYR A 403 22.93 8.95 -17.61
C TYR A 403 22.28 9.90 -16.58
N GLY A 404 21.63 9.36 -15.55
CA GLY A 404 20.83 10.10 -14.58
C GLY A 404 21.64 10.79 -13.48
N VAL A 405 22.80 11.37 -13.77
CA VAL A 405 23.70 11.98 -12.76
C VAL A 405 23.57 13.51 -12.76
N TYR A 406 23.44 14.11 -11.57
CA TYR A 406 23.31 15.55 -11.43
C TYR A 406 24.66 16.24 -11.07
N PRO A 407 24.98 17.38 -11.70
CA PRO A 407 26.12 18.21 -11.29
C PRO A 407 26.03 18.63 -9.82
N SER A 408 27.18 18.81 -9.16
CA SER A 408 27.20 19.21 -7.74
C SER A 408 26.49 20.54 -7.47
N HIS A 409 26.50 21.46 -8.44
CA HIS A 409 25.89 22.79 -8.30
C HIS A 409 24.36 22.80 -8.43
N SER A 410 23.74 21.74 -8.98
CA SER A 410 22.28 21.67 -9.13
C SER A 410 21.60 20.99 -7.92
N ARG A 411 22.40 20.35 -7.06
CA ARG A 411 21.89 19.63 -5.89
C ARG A 411 21.21 20.60 -4.92
N ASN A 412 19.98 20.26 -4.55
CA ASN A 412 19.23 20.97 -3.53
C ASN A 412 18.41 19.94 -2.76
N THR A 413 18.18 20.21 -1.47
CA THR A 413 17.31 19.33 -0.67
C THR A 413 15.83 19.68 -0.84
N ASN A 414 15.51 20.74 -1.60
CA ASN A 414 14.30 21.56 -1.50
C ASN A 414 13.88 21.88 -0.03
N GLY A 415 13.29 23.05 0.20
CA GLY A 415 12.73 23.33 1.52
C GLY A 415 11.57 22.37 1.74
N ASN A 416 11.74 21.37 2.63
CA ASN A 416 10.64 20.47 3.00
C ASN A 416 9.42 21.33 3.31
N ALA A 417 8.34 21.18 2.54
CA ALA A 417 7.07 21.74 2.95
C ALA A 417 6.81 21.23 4.36
N ILE A 418 6.59 22.16 5.29
CA ILE A 418 6.36 21.82 6.67
C ILE A 418 4.90 21.38 6.75
N PRO A 419 4.60 20.16 7.24
CA PRO A 419 3.24 19.75 7.56
C PRO A 419 2.50 20.86 8.32
N PRO A 420 1.23 21.14 7.99
CA PRO A 420 0.48 22.14 8.73
C PRO A 420 0.31 21.69 10.19
N ASP A 421 0.39 22.65 11.12
CA ASP A 421 0.20 22.38 12.56
C ASP A 421 -1.24 21.92 12.90
N ARG A 422 -2.22 22.20 12.02
CA ARG A 422 -3.63 21.83 12.17
C ARG A 422 -4.28 21.50 10.84
N LEU A 423 -5.23 20.57 10.87
CA LEU A 423 -6.05 20.19 9.72
C LEU A 423 -7.22 21.14 9.54
N ASP A 424 -7.83 21.10 8.35
CA ASP A 424 -9.13 21.75 8.12
C ASP A 424 -10.16 21.18 9.13
N PRO A 425 -10.92 22.04 9.84
CA PRO A 425 -11.90 21.60 10.84
C PRO A 425 -12.96 20.64 10.29
N VAL A 426 -13.33 20.78 9.01
CA VAL A 426 -14.29 19.87 8.34
C VAL A 426 -13.67 18.47 8.23
N TRP A 427 -12.39 18.38 7.88
CA TRP A 427 -11.69 17.10 7.80
C TRP A 427 -11.45 16.51 9.18
N GLU A 428 -11.11 17.32 10.18
CA GLU A 428 -11.01 16.84 11.57
C GLU A 428 -12.33 16.21 12.03
N GLN A 429 -13.47 16.81 11.69
CA GLN A 429 -14.78 16.24 12.00
C GLN A 429 -15.02 14.92 11.26
N MET A 430 -14.68 14.83 9.96
CA MET A 430 -14.80 13.58 9.20
C MET A 430 -13.93 12.46 9.78
N ILE A 431 -12.71 12.78 10.19
CA ILE A 431 -11.75 11.83 10.77
C ILE A 431 -12.17 11.39 12.18
N ARG A 432 -12.82 12.25 12.96
CA ARG A 432 -13.41 11.83 14.24
C ARG A 432 -14.63 10.92 14.05
N GLY A 433 -15.23 10.92 12.86
CA GLY A 433 -16.46 10.22 12.56
C GLY A 433 -17.69 10.86 13.20
N SER A 434 -18.85 10.22 13.02
CA SER A 434 -20.15 10.73 13.48
C SER A 434 -20.36 10.71 15.01
N GLY A 435 -19.42 10.11 15.77
CA GLY A 435 -19.51 9.96 17.22
C GLY A 435 -20.52 8.92 17.71
N ASN A 436 -21.31 8.32 16.80
CA ASN A 436 -22.37 7.35 17.14
C ASN A 436 -21.94 5.88 16.95
N GLY A 437 -20.73 5.63 16.43
CA GLY A 437 -20.19 4.28 16.15
C GLY A 437 -18.97 3.93 16.99
N VAL A 438 -18.46 2.72 16.81
CA VAL A 438 -17.21 2.26 17.45
C VAL A 438 -16.03 3.07 16.88
N PRO A 439 -15.19 3.70 17.71
CA PRO A 439 -14.02 4.43 17.23
C PRO A 439 -13.05 3.54 16.44
N ALA A 440 -12.37 4.11 15.44
CA ALA A 440 -11.29 3.41 14.75
C ALA A 440 -10.16 3.02 15.72
N GLY A 441 -9.59 1.83 15.51
CA GLY A 441 -8.52 1.26 16.35
C GLY A 441 -9.00 0.26 17.40
N MET A 442 -10.30 0.02 17.53
CA MET A 442 -10.86 -0.98 18.46
C MET A 442 -12.12 -1.65 17.87
N CYS A 443 -12.49 -2.82 18.40
CA CYS A 443 -13.72 -3.52 18.03
C CYS A 443 -14.80 -3.39 19.11
N ILE A 444 -14.41 -3.38 20.38
CA ILE A 444 -15.28 -3.24 21.55
C ILE A 444 -14.79 -2.05 22.40
N PRO A 445 -15.52 -0.92 22.41
CA PRO A 445 -15.17 0.23 23.21
C PRO A 445 -15.12 -0.07 24.72
N TRP A 446 -14.24 0.63 25.43
CA TRP A 446 -14.17 0.55 26.90
C TRP A 446 -15.52 0.88 27.57
N SER A 447 -16.28 1.81 27.01
CA SER A 447 -17.62 2.18 27.49
C SER A 447 -18.61 1.01 27.49
N GLU A 448 -18.43 0.02 26.61
CA GLU A 448 -19.21 -1.22 26.64
C GLU A 448 -18.59 -2.23 27.59
N LYS A 449 -17.26 -2.41 27.54
CA LYS A 449 -16.58 -3.40 28.38
C LYS A 449 -16.78 -3.16 29.87
N ILE A 450 -16.73 -1.91 30.32
CA ILE A 450 -16.87 -1.55 31.73
C ILE A 450 -18.23 -1.97 32.32
N LYS A 451 -19.28 -2.08 31.49
CA LYS A 451 -20.63 -2.52 31.92
C LYS A 451 -20.66 -4.00 32.31
N GLU A 452 -19.72 -4.80 31.81
CA GLU A 452 -19.60 -6.23 32.10
C GLU A 452 -18.76 -6.52 33.36
N LEU A 453 -17.97 -5.53 33.80
CA LEU A 453 -17.04 -5.70 34.91
C LEU A 453 -17.77 -5.47 36.24
N PRO A 454 -17.48 -6.28 37.28
CA PRO A 454 -17.91 -5.95 38.62
C PRO A 454 -17.24 -4.64 39.08
N PRO A 455 -17.83 -3.91 40.06
CA PRO A 455 -17.16 -2.76 40.66
C PRO A 455 -15.76 -3.14 41.14
N PHE A 456 -14.75 -2.37 40.73
CA PHE A 456 -13.35 -2.63 41.08
C PHE A 456 -12.73 -1.42 41.79
N PRO A 457 -11.82 -1.63 42.77
CA PRO A 457 -11.19 -0.55 43.52
C PRO A 457 -9.94 0.04 42.82
N GLY A 458 -9.55 -0.51 41.67
CA GLY A 458 -8.32 -0.13 40.94
C GLY A 458 -8.46 1.13 40.07
N ASP A 459 -7.39 1.46 39.35
CA ASP A 459 -7.32 2.63 38.47
C ASP A 459 -8.06 2.38 37.14
N PRO A 460 -9.23 3.02 36.90
CA PRO A 460 -10.01 2.82 35.67
C PRO A 460 -9.27 3.29 34.41
N ILE A 461 -8.37 4.28 34.51
CA ILE A 461 -7.63 4.81 33.37
C ILE A 461 -6.61 3.77 32.88
N LEU A 462 -5.95 3.07 33.82
CA LEU A 462 -5.05 1.98 33.48
C LEU A 462 -5.78 0.83 32.80
N PHE A 463 -6.95 0.43 33.31
CA PHE A 463 -7.75 -0.62 32.69
C PHE A 463 -8.22 -0.24 31.29
N GLU A 464 -8.69 0.99 31.12
CA GLU A 464 -9.10 1.50 29.80
C GLU A 464 -7.95 1.44 28.79
N ARG A 465 -6.76 1.93 29.16
CA ARG A 465 -5.59 1.90 28.26
C ARG A 465 -5.24 0.48 27.86
N ILE A 466 -5.12 -0.45 28.82
CA ILE A 466 -4.75 -1.83 28.53
C ILE A 466 -5.83 -2.54 27.68
N TRP A 467 -7.11 -2.22 27.90
CA TRP A 467 -8.19 -2.75 27.06
C TRP A 467 -8.10 -2.22 25.62
N GLN A 468 -7.85 -0.91 25.45
CA GLN A 468 -7.67 -0.31 24.12
C GLN A 468 -6.46 -0.92 23.39
N ASP A 469 -5.35 -1.15 24.09
CA ASP A 469 -4.17 -1.83 23.52
C ASP A 469 -4.51 -3.28 23.08
N LEU A 470 -5.34 -3.99 23.84
CA LEU A 470 -5.80 -5.34 23.50
C LEU A 470 -6.73 -5.34 22.26
N GLU A 471 -7.66 -4.39 22.18
CA GLU A 471 -8.63 -4.29 21.10
C GLU A 471 -8.01 -3.86 19.77
N ALA A 472 -6.82 -3.26 19.79
CA ALA A 472 -6.06 -2.93 18.59
C ALA A 472 -5.66 -4.19 17.78
N PHE A 473 -5.45 -5.34 18.43
CA PHE A 473 -5.06 -6.59 17.75
C PHE A 473 -6.15 -7.17 16.84
N PRO A 474 -7.39 -7.45 17.32
CA PRO A 474 -8.46 -7.93 16.45
C PRO A 474 -8.83 -6.88 15.38
N TYR A 475 -8.75 -5.59 15.72
CA TYR A 475 -8.94 -4.51 14.76
C TYR A 475 -7.93 -4.58 13.61
N LEU A 476 -6.63 -4.61 13.92
CA LEU A 476 -5.57 -4.74 12.92
C LEU A 476 -5.75 -5.99 12.07
N PHE A 477 -6.07 -7.11 12.72
CA PHE A 477 -6.26 -8.37 12.03
C PHE A 477 -7.34 -8.27 10.94
N ILE A 478 -8.54 -7.79 11.26
CA ILE A 478 -9.64 -7.76 10.29
C ILE A 478 -9.40 -6.74 9.17
N TRP A 479 -8.82 -5.59 9.50
CA TRP A 479 -8.54 -4.56 8.50
C TRP A 479 -7.38 -4.95 7.57
N HIS A 480 -6.34 -5.62 8.07
CA HIS A 480 -5.30 -6.17 7.19
C HIS A 480 -5.82 -7.33 6.34
N CYS A 481 -6.76 -8.14 6.84
CA CYS A 481 -7.44 -9.14 6.01
C CYS A 481 -8.19 -8.50 4.84
N LEU A 482 -8.69 -7.27 4.99
CA LEU A 482 -9.43 -6.53 3.95
C LEU A 482 -8.50 -5.75 3.00
N LEU A 483 -7.47 -5.08 3.53
CA LEU A 483 -6.62 -4.15 2.77
C LEU A 483 -5.43 -4.83 2.14
N SER A 484 -4.70 -5.64 2.91
CA SER A 484 -3.42 -6.23 2.53
C SER A 484 -3.57 -7.61 1.89
N PHE A 485 -4.58 -8.32 2.35
CA PHE A 485 -5.08 -9.54 1.74
C PHE A 485 -6.48 -9.25 1.24
#